data_AF-Q6J5A9-F1
#
_entry.id   AF-Q6J5A9-F1
#
_cell.length_a   1.000
_cell.length_b   1.000
_cell.length_c   1.000
_cell.angle_alpha   90.00
_cell.angle_beta   90.00
_cell.angle_gamma   90.00
#
_symmetry.space_group_name_H-M   'P 1'
#
loop_
_entity.id
_entity.type
_entity.pdbx_description
1 polymer ?
#
loop_
_entity_poly.entity_id
_entity_poly.type
_entity_poly.pdbx_seq_one_letter_code
_entity_poly.pdbx_strand_id
1 'polypeptide(L)'
;MLRGLVKIEDGWYGNVSPTGATGVGQFTRGTWNWLATTDEGRALGMTQITRYNRDTPFDPRKNNQLNTLATALLARWHINQFFERGIKPSHENLYLAHNIGIDGLHRALQGRATREDILNMKRNGMKKGMSVQGFLVYQSERFNVSKQIANFQRPSVSPRYQIENKPLPANLHWVSPTETAMRWVEPASNQTNQQAIRWQNPTN
;
A
#
# COMPACT_ATOMS: atom_id res chain seq x y z
N MET A 1 4.21 -12.11 4.16
CA MET A 1 3.10 -11.50 3.37
C MET A 1 2.98 -9.99 3.60
N LEU A 2 2.61 -9.52 4.80
CA LEU A 2 2.23 -8.11 5.07
C LEU A 2 3.20 -7.06 4.50
N ARG A 3 4.51 -7.19 4.74
CA ARG A 3 5.51 -6.24 4.22
C ARG A 3 5.47 -6.09 2.69
N GLY A 4 5.28 -7.20 1.98
CA GLY A 4 5.11 -7.18 0.52
C GLY A 4 3.81 -6.54 0.07
N LEU A 5 2.72 -6.77 0.83
CA LEU A 5 1.40 -6.15 0.59
C LEU A 5 1.49 -4.63 0.77
N VAL A 6 2.01 -4.15 1.90
CA VAL A 6 2.20 -2.70 2.15
C VAL A 6 3.04 -2.05 1.05
N LYS A 7 4.10 -2.73 0.58
CA LYS A 7 4.97 -2.21 -0.48
C LYS A 7 4.31 -2.16 -1.86
N ILE A 8 3.45 -3.13 -2.20
CA ILE A 8 2.75 -3.13 -3.50
C ILE A 8 1.53 -2.22 -3.52
N GLU A 9 0.87 -2.08 -2.38
CA GLU A 9 -0.35 -1.28 -2.21
C GLU A 9 -0.07 0.21 -1.97
N ASP A 10 1.16 0.58 -1.58
CA ASP A 10 1.63 1.95 -1.35
C ASP A 10 0.79 2.78 -0.36
N GLY A 11 -0.02 2.09 0.46
CA GLY A 11 -1.02 2.70 1.33
C GLY A 11 -0.46 3.37 2.59
N TRP A 12 0.83 3.19 2.88
CA TRP A 12 1.48 3.77 4.07
C TRP A 12 1.52 5.30 4.04
N TYR A 13 1.60 5.89 2.85
CA TYR A 13 1.69 7.34 2.63
C TYR A 13 0.31 8.01 2.49
N GLY A 14 -0.77 7.29 2.80
CA GLY A 14 -2.14 7.84 2.71
C GLY A 14 -2.71 7.86 1.29
N ASN A 15 -2.06 7.20 0.33
CA ASN A 15 -2.55 7.07 -1.03
C ASN A 15 -3.91 6.35 -1.05
N VAL A 16 -4.84 6.89 -1.84
CA VAL A 16 -6.17 6.34 -2.05
C VAL A 16 -6.23 5.78 -3.46
N SER A 17 -6.63 4.52 -3.61
CA SER A 17 -6.74 3.89 -4.93
C SER A 17 -7.90 4.50 -5.74
N PRO A 18 -7.94 4.30 -7.08
CA PRO A 18 -9.10 4.66 -7.90
C PRO A 18 -10.43 4.00 -7.46
N THR A 19 -10.36 2.88 -6.72
CA THR A 19 -11.53 2.18 -6.17
C THR A 19 -11.91 2.68 -4.77
N GLY A 20 -11.25 3.73 -4.27
CA GLY A 20 -11.49 4.30 -2.95
C GLY A 20 -10.92 3.46 -1.81
N ALA A 21 -9.97 2.58 -2.12
CA ALA A 21 -9.24 1.81 -1.12
C ALA A 21 -8.27 2.71 -0.35
N THR A 22 -8.13 2.53 0.97
CA THR A 22 -7.41 3.50 1.82
C THR A 22 -6.57 2.81 2.89
N GLY A 23 -5.45 3.45 3.23
CA GLY A 23 -4.53 3.06 4.30
C GLY A 23 -3.64 1.87 3.95
N VAL A 24 -2.88 1.41 4.93
CA VAL A 24 -1.77 0.45 4.80
C VAL A 24 -2.10 -0.79 3.96
N GLY A 25 -3.24 -1.42 4.22
CA GLY A 25 -3.74 -2.59 3.50
C GLY A 25 -4.82 -2.26 2.47
N GLN A 26 -4.92 -1.01 2.00
CA GLN A 26 -5.85 -0.56 0.95
C GLN A 26 -7.24 -1.19 1.07
N PHE A 27 -7.93 -0.90 2.17
CA PHE A 27 -9.29 -1.40 2.38
C PHE A 27 -10.32 -0.54 1.65
N THR A 28 -11.19 -1.20 0.87
CA THR A 28 -12.44 -0.58 0.42
C THR A 28 -13.39 -0.37 1.60
N ARG A 29 -14.37 0.53 1.45
CA ARG A 29 -15.42 0.73 2.46
C ARG A 29 -16.16 -0.56 2.79
N GLY A 30 -16.49 -1.36 1.76
CA GLY A 30 -17.26 -2.60 1.92
C GLY A 30 -16.50 -3.62 2.76
N THR A 31 -15.25 -3.91 2.39
CA THR A 31 -14.40 -4.87 3.09
C THR A 31 -14.15 -4.43 4.53
N TRP A 32 -13.85 -3.14 4.75
CA TRP A 32 -13.63 -2.60 6.10
C TRP A 32 -14.88 -2.76 6.98
N ASN A 33 -16.04 -2.34 6.48
CA ASN A 33 -17.28 -2.38 7.27
C ASN A 33 -17.72 -3.79 7.58
N TRP A 34 -17.55 -4.73 6.65
CA TRP A 34 -17.78 -6.14 6.91
C TRP A 34 -16.84 -6.65 8.02
N LEU A 35 -15.54 -6.36 7.93
CA LEU A 35 -14.60 -6.80 8.96
C LEU A 35 -14.92 -6.19 10.32
N ALA A 36 -15.32 -4.91 10.37
CA ALA A 36 -15.74 -4.23 11.58
C ALA A 36 -17.01 -4.83 12.24
N THR A 37 -17.80 -5.64 11.51
CA THR A 37 -18.95 -6.36 12.09
C THR A 37 -18.59 -7.72 12.68
N THR A 38 -17.40 -8.25 12.41
CA THR A 38 -16.93 -9.53 12.99
C THR A 38 -16.52 -9.35 14.45
N ASP A 39 -16.54 -10.44 15.23
CA ASP A 39 -16.12 -10.41 16.64
C ASP A 39 -14.66 -9.99 16.78
N GLU A 40 -13.77 -10.52 15.95
CA GLU A 40 -12.37 -10.15 15.95
C GLU A 40 -12.15 -8.71 15.51
N GLY A 41 -12.90 -8.21 14.51
CA GLY A 41 -12.82 -6.82 14.08
C GLY A 41 -13.26 -5.86 15.19
N ARG A 42 -14.36 -6.19 15.90
CA ARG A 42 -14.80 -5.43 17.08
C ARG A 42 -13.78 -5.50 18.21
N ALA A 43 -13.16 -6.65 18.45
CA ALA A 43 -12.10 -6.81 19.45
C ALA A 43 -10.84 -5.99 19.14
N LEU A 44 -10.55 -5.76 17.85
CA LEU A 44 -9.48 -4.85 17.41
C LEU A 44 -9.85 -3.36 17.55
N GLY A 45 -11.09 -3.03 17.92
CA GLY A 45 -11.57 -1.65 17.98
C GLY A 45 -11.94 -1.07 16.61
N MET A 46 -12.22 -1.91 15.60
CA MET A 46 -12.66 -1.44 14.30
C MET A 46 -14.06 -0.81 14.40
N THR A 47 -14.20 0.38 13.81
CA THR A 47 -15.49 1.07 13.67
C THR A 47 -15.88 1.15 12.21
N GLN A 48 -17.18 1.21 11.93
CA GLN A 48 -17.68 1.31 10.56
C GLN A 48 -17.40 2.69 9.96
N ILE A 49 -17.12 2.69 8.66
CA ILE A 49 -17.08 3.88 7.84
C ILE A 49 -18.51 4.24 7.44
N THR A 50 -18.91 5.44 7.79
CA THR A 50 -20.19 6.05 7.47
C THR A 50 -20.00 7.20 6.50
N ARG A 51 -21.08 7.80 6.01
CA ARG A 51 -21.02 9.02 5.18
C ARG A 51 -20.35 10.21 5.89
N TYR A 52 -20.29 10.20 7.23
CA TYR A 52 -19.81 11.33 8.03
C TYR A 52 -18.31 11.28 8.31
N ASN A 53 -17.72 10.08 8.41
CA ASN A 53 -16.30 9.92 8.70
C ASN A 53 -15.48 9.55 7.45
N ARG A 54 -16.13 9.08 6.36
CA ARG A 54 -15.46 8.69 5.11
C ARG A 54 -14.59 9.84 4.57
N ASP A 55 -13.34 9.51 4.26
CA ASP A 55 -12.33 10.41 3.69
C ASP A 55 -11.96 11.62 4.58
N THR A 56 -12.49 11.69 5.81
CA THR A 56 -12.13 12.70 6.82
C THR A 56 -10.90 12.24 7.63
N PRO A 57 -10.33 13.07 8.52
CA PRO A 57 -9.32 12.61 9.48
C PRO A 57 -9.83 11.48 10.41
N PHE A 58 -11.15 11.36 10.57
CA PHE A 58 -11.80 10.33 11.39
C PHE A 58 -12.11 9.04 10.61
N ASP A 59 -11.71 8.95 9.33
CA ASP A 59 -11.82 7.69 8.59
C ASP A 59 -10.91 6.64 9.25
N PRO A 60 -11.45 5.56 9.82
CA PRO A 60 -10.67 4.62 10.63
C PRO A 60 -9.62 3.86 9.81
N ARG A 61 -9.74 3.85 8.47
CA ARG A 61 -8.72 3.28 7.57
C ARG A 61 -7.42 4.06 7.57
N LYS A 62 -7.43 5.35 7.96
CA LYS A 62 -6.23 6.20 8.02
C LYS A 62 -5.38 5.94 9.26
N ASN A 63 -5.88 5.20 10.25
CA ASN A 63 -5.06 4.75 11.38
C ASN A 63 -4.17 3.57 10.93
N ASN A 64 -2.88 3.83 10.74
CA ASN A 64 -1.93 2.83 10.22
C ASN A 64 -1.83 1.57 11.10
N GLN A 65 -1.87 1.72 12.42
CA GLN A 65 -1.80 0.58 13.34
C GLN A 65 -3.04 -0.31 13.20
N LEU A 66 -4.23 0.28 13.28
CA LEU A 66 -5.49 -0.44 13.16
C LEU A 66 -5.63 -1.08 11.76
N ASN A 67 -5.26 -0.35 10.71
CA ASN A 67 -5.31 -0.86 9.34
C ASN A 67 -4.34 -2.04 9.13
N THR A 68 -3.16 -2.00 9.75
CA THR A 68 -2.21 -3.13 9.75
C THR A 68 -2.80 -4.36 10.45
N LEU A 69 -3.42 -4.18 11.62
CA LEU A 69 -4.08 -5.25 12.36
C LEU A 69 -5.27 -5.82 11.57
N ALA A 70 -6.08 -4.97 10.95
CA ALA A 70 -7.17 -5.37 10.06
C ALA A 70 -6.65 -6.17 8.86
N THR A 71 -5.51 -5.79 8.28
CA THR A 71 -4.86 -6.53 7.18
C THR A 71 -4.48 -7.94 7.63
N ALA A 72 -3.90 -8.09 8.82
CA ALA A 72 -3.57 -9.39 9.39
C ALA A 72 -4.82 -10.23 9.67
N LEU A 73 -5.89 -9.61 10.18
CA LEU A 73 -7.16 -10.27 10.41
C LEU A 73 -7.80 -10.77 9.09
N LEU A 74 -7.84 -9.93 8.06
CA LEU A 74 -8.33 -10.33 6.74
C LEU A 74 -7.49 -11.46 6.14
N ALA A 75 -6.17 -11.41 6.30
CA ALA A 75 -5.28 -12.48 5.84
C ALA A 75 -5.58 -13.81 6.56
N ARG A 76 -5.77 -13.79 7.89
CA ARG A 76 -6.19 -14.97 8.66
C ARG A 76 -7.51 -15.53 8.15
N TRP A 77 -8.50 -14.67 7.90
CA TRP A 77 -9.78 -15.08 7.34
C TRP A 77 -9.61 -15.76 5.96
N HIS A 78 -8.81 -15.18 5.07
CA HIS A 78 -8.52 -15.79 3.77
C HIS A 78 -7.87 -17.17 3.89
N ILE A 79 -6.93 -17.36 4.82
CA ILE A 79 -6.31 -18.67 5.06
C ILE A 79 -7.36 -19.72 5.42
N ASN A 80 -8.32 -19.38 6.28
CA ASN A 80 -9.43 -20.29 6.60
C ASN A 80 -10.26 -20.63 5.36
N GLN A 81 -10.60 -19.62 4.56
CA GLN A 81 -11.36 -19.80 3.32
C GLN A 81 -10.60 -20.60 2.25
N PHE A 82 -9.26 -20.56 2.27
CA PHE A 82 -8.43 -21.37 1.39
C PHE A 82 -8.55 -22.85 1.71
N PHE A 83 -8.53 -23.22 2.99
CA PHE A 83 -8.71 -24.62 3.40
C PHE A 83 -10.08 -25.16 2.96
N GLU A 84 -11.15 -24.37 3.13
CA GLU A 84 -12.50 -24.75 2.69
C GLU A 84 -12.63 -24.95 1.18
N ARG A 85 -11.77 -24.29 0.38
CA ARG A 85 -11.83 -24.27 -1.08
C ARG A 85 -10.73 -25.10 -1.75
N GLY A 86 -9.87 -25.77 -0.97
CA GLY A 86 -8.71 -26.49 -1.49
C GLY A 86 -7.67 -25.59 -2.16
N ILE A 87 -7.63 -24.30 -1.81
CA ILE A 87 -6.60 -23.36 -2.30
C ILE A 87 -5.37 -23.53 -1.44
N LYS A 88 -4.19 -23.69 -2.04
CA LYS A 88 -2.93 -23.79 -1.30
C LYS A 88 -2.63 -22.44 -0.62
N PRO A 89 -2.42 -22.39 0.72
CA PRO A 89 -1.97 -21.16 1.37
C PRO A 89 -0.58 -20.76 0.86
N SER A 90 -0.50 -19.58 0.25
CA SER A 90 0.76 -18.96 -0.17
C SER A 90 0.66 -17.44 -0.04
N HIS A 91 1.80 -16.77 -0.04
CA HIS A 91 1.82 -15.31 0.01
C HIS A 91 1.17 -14.69 -1.24
N GLU A 92 1.36 -15.33 -2.39
CA GLU A 92 0.81 -14.95 -3.69
C GLU A 92 -0.71 -15.12 -3.69
N ASN A 93 -1.22 -16.27 -3.24
CA ASN A 93 -2.66 -16.50 -3.16
C ASN A 93 -3.32 -15.55 -2.16
N LEU A 94 -2.67 -15.26 -1.03
CA LEU A 94 -3.17 -14.26 -0.09
C LEU A 94 -3.26 -12.87 -0.72
N TYR A 95 -2.24 -12.46 -1.48
CA TYR A 95 -2.28 -11.20 -2.21
C TYR A 95 -3.37 -11.20 -3.29
N LEU A 96 -3.50 -12.28 -4.06
CA LEU A 96 -4.54 -12.37 -5.09
C LEU A 96 -5.94 -12.36 -4.49
N ALA A 97 -6.18 -13.07 -3.38
CA ALA A 97 -7.47 -13.04 -2.68
C ALA A 97 -7.79 -11.65 -2.13
N HIS A 98 -6.78 -10.92 -1.65
CA HIS A 98 -6.92 -9.53 -1.25
C HIS A 98 -7.25 -8.62 -2.44
N ASN A 99 -6.55 -8.80 -3.56
CA ASN A 99 -6.63 -7.94 -4.75
C ASN A 99 -7.94 -8.13 -5.55
N ILE A 100 -8.38 -9.38 -5.75
CA ILE A 100 -9.57 -9.70 -6.57
C ILE A 100 -10.71 -10.40 -5.83
N GLY A 101 -10.59 -10.58 -4.51
CA GLY A 101 -11.57 -11.28 -3.68
C GLY A 101 -11.38 -12.81 -3.70
N ILE A 102 -11.82 -13.46 -2.62
CA ILE A 102 -11.65 -14.90 -2.42
C ILE A 102 -12.40 -15.73 -3.46
N ASP A 103 -13.64 -15.38 -3.76
CA ASP A 103 -14.46 -16.16 -4.70
C ASP A 103 -14.00 -15.95 -6.15
N GLY A 104 -13.55 -14.74 -6.47
CA GLY A 104 -12.93 -14.42 -7.75
C GLY A 104 -11.64 -15.21 -7.96
N LEU A 105 -10.77 -15.28 -6.95
CA LEU A 105 -9.57 -16.13 -6.98
C LEU A 105 -9.93 -17.60 -7.16
N HIS A 106 -10.87 -18.13 -6.37
CA HIS A 106 -11.26 -19.53 -6.42
C HIS A 106 -11.74 -19.94 -7.82
N ARG A 107 -12.63 -19.14 -8.43
CA ARG A 107 -13.08 -19.38 -9.80
C ARG A 107 -11.98 -19.21 -10.83
N ALA A 108 -11.10 -18.22 -10.66
CA ALA A 108 -9.98 -17.98 -11.57
C ALA A 108 -9.01 -19.16 -11.61
N LEU A 109 -8.65 -19.73 -10.45
CA LEU A 109 -7.78 -20.90 -10.35
C LEU A 109 -8.37 -22.15 -11.02
N GLN A 110 -9.69 -22.23 -11.13
CA GLN A 110 -10.40 -23.32 -11.81
C GLN A 110 -10.62 -23.08 -13.31
N GLY A 111 -10.18 -21.92 -13.85
CA GLY A 111 -10.52 -21.52 -15.21
C GLY A 111 -11.99 -21.16 -15.41
N ARG A 112 -12.72 -20.84 -14.33
CA ARG A 112 -14.16 -20.56 -14.30
C ARG A 112 -14.49 -19.11 -13.95
N ALA A 113 -13.57 -18.19 -14.22
CA ALA A 113 -13.76 -16.77 -13.95
C ALA A 113 -14.97 -16.23 -14.73
N THR A 114 -15.84 -15.51 -14.03
CA THR A 114 -17.03 -14.86 -14.59
C THR A 114 -16.66 -13.53 -15.27
N ARG A 115 -17.63 -12.95 -16.00
CA ARG A 115 -17.47 -11.61 -16.57
C ARG A 115 -17.16 -10.56 -15.49
N GLU A 116 -17.79 -10.65 -14.32
CA GLU A 116 -17.54 -9.72 -13.22
C GLU A 116 -16.15 -9.92 -12.63
N ASP A 117 -15.69 -11.16 -12.49
CA ASP A 117 -14.32 -11.45 -12.05
C ASP A 117 -13.29 -10.79 -12.99
N ILE A 118 -13.48 -10.91 -14.30
CA ILE A 118 -12.61 -10.30 -15.31
C ILE A 118 -12.67 -8.76 -15.25
N LEU A 119 -13.85 -8.18 -15.04
CA LEU A 119 -13.99 -6.73 -14.85
C LEU A 119 -13.25 -6.27 -13.58
N ASN A 120 -13.33 -7.04 -12.50
CA ASN A 120 -12.59 -6.76 -11.27
C ASN A 120 -11.07 -6.87 -11.50
N MET A 121 -10.60 -7.90 -12.20
CA MET A 121 -9.17 -8.03 -12.58
C MET A 121 -8.69 -6.83 -13.41
N LYS A 122 -9.48 -6.35 -14.37
CA LYS A 122 -9.18 -5.13 -15.16
C LYS A 122 -9.04 -3.89 -14.30
N ARG A 123 -9.95 -3.69 -13.34
CA ARG A 123 -9.86 -2.60 -12.36
C ARG A 123 -8.61 -2.70 -11.49
N ASN A 124 -8.11 -3.93 -11.27
CA ASN A 124 -6.95 -4.21 -10.43
C ASN A 124 -5.67 -4.59 -11.21
N GLY A 125 -5.53 -4.12 -12.45
CA GLY A 125 -4.26 -4.13 -13.18
C GLY A 125 -4.12 -5.18 -14.30
N MET A 126 -5.19 -5.86 -14.69
CA MET A 126 -5.18 -6.72 -15.88
C MET A 126 -5.01 -5.90 -17.16
N LYS A 127 -3.99 -6.23 -17.95
CA LYS A 127 -3.64 -5.53 -19.20
C LYS A 127 -4.51 -5.97 -20.37
N LYS A 128 -4.61 -5.14 -21.40
CA LYS A 128 -5.29 -5.49 -22.67
C LYS A 128 -4.65 -6.76 -23.27
N GLY A 129 -5.48 -7.73 -23.67
CA GLY A 129 -5.05 -9.00 -24.25
C GLY A 129 -4.51 -10.03 -23.25
N MET A 130 -4.41 -9.70 -21.97
CA MET A 130 -3.99 -10.64 -20.92
C MET A 130 -5.08 -11.70 -20.68
N SER A 131 -4.69 -12.96 -20.48
CA SER A 131 -5.62 -14.02 -20.03
C SER A 131 -5.80 -13.97 -18.51
N VAL A 132 -6.82 -14.64 -17.97
CA VAL A 132 -7.01 -14.77 -16.50
C VAL A 132 -5.78 -15.41 -15.85
N GLN A 133 -5.27 -16.51 -16.42
CA GLN A 133 -4.06 -17.14 -15.92
C GLN A 133 -2.85 -16.22 -16.00
N GLY A 134 -2.71 -15.49 -17.12
CA GLY A 134 -1.67 -14.48 -17.29
C GLY A 134 -1.74 -13.37 -16.24
N PHE A 135 -2.95 -12.95 -15.86
CA PHE A 135 -3.14 -11.98 -14.77
C PHE A 135 -2.70 -12.53 -13.41
N LEU A 136 -3.07 -13.76 -13.05
CA LEU A 136 -2.67 -14.37 -11.78
C LEU A 136 -1.14 -14.47 -11.67
N VAL A 137 -0.48 -14.91 -12.75
CA VAL A 137 1.00 -14.99 -12.81
C VAL A 137 1.60 -13.58 -12.69
N TYR A 138 1.16 -12.64 -13.53
CA TYR A 138 1.67 -11.27 -13.56
C TYR A 138 1.58 -10.58 -12.19
N GLN A 139 0.43 -10.68 -11.53
CA GLN A 139 0.20 -10.07 -10.22
C GLN A 139 1.02 -10.78 -9.12
N SER A 140 1.17 -12.10 -9.19
CA SER A 140 2.03 -12.85 -8.27
C SER A 140 3.51 -12.44 -8.39
N GLU A 141 4.00 -12.25 -9.60
CA GLU A 141 5.37 -11.79 -9.86
C GLU A 141 5.60 -10.37 -9.32
N ARG A 142 4.68 -9.45 -9.60
CA ARG A 142 4.75 -8.08 -9.04
C ARG A 142 4.78 -8.10 -7.52
N PHE A 143 3.90 -8.88 -6.91
CA PHE A 143 3.87 -9.05 -5.46
C PHE A 143 5.19 -9.62 -4.94
N ASN A 144 5.78 -10.60 -5.62
CA ASN A 144 7.04 -11.19 -5.22
C ASN A 144 8.21 -10.20 -5.28
N VAL A 145 8.25 -9.33 -6.29
CA VAL A 145 9.22 -8.23 -6.34
C VAL A 145 9.03 -7.30 -5.14
N SER A 146 7.81 -6.88 -4.85
CA SER A 146 7.52 -6.03 -3.68
C SER A 146 7.87 -6.69 -2.35
N LYS A 147 7.59 -8.00 -2.21
CA LYS A 147 7.95 -8.82 -1.06
C LYS A 147 9.47 -8.89 -0.86
N GLN A 148 10.23 -9.09 -1.92
CA GLN A 148 11.69 -9.12 -1.85
C GLN A 148 12.26 -7.76 -1.45
N ILE A 149 11.76 -6.67 -2.05
CA ILE A 149 12.19 -5.31 -1.70
C ILE A 149 11.89 -5.00 -0.24
N ALA A 150 10.67 -5.30 0.22
CA ALA A 150 10.26 -5.03 1.59
C ALA A 150 10.98 -5.87 2.65
N ASN A 151 11.64 -6.96 2.24
CA ASN A 151 12.49 -7.79 3.09
C ASN A 151 13.98 -7.57 2.84
N PHE A 152 14.36 -6.49 2.14
CA PHE A 152 15.76 -6.15 1.83
C PHE A 152 16.52 -7.23 1.06
N GLN A 153 15.81 -8.16 0.42
CA GLN A 153 16.40 -9.23 -0.41
C GLN A 153 16.74 -8.72 -1.83
N ARG A 154 16.13 -7.60 -2.21
CA ARG A 154 16.36 -6.92 -3.49
C ARG A 154 16.38 -5.40 -3.25
N PRO A 155 17.32 -4.66 -3.84
CA PRO A 155 17.29 -3.20 -3.78
C PRO A 155 16.04 -2.66 -4.50
N SER A 156 15.45 -1.60 -3.94
CA SER A 156 14.37 -0.87 -4.62
C SER A 156 14.94 -0.24 -5.89
N VAL A 157 14.36 -0.56 -7.04
CA VAL A 157 14.56 0.22 -8.27
C VAL A 157 13.62 1.43 -8.18
N SER A 158 13.77 2.23 -7.12
CA SER A 158 13.24 3.59 -7.20
C SER A 158 13.96 4.23 -8.39
N PRO A 159 13.34 5.13 -9.17
CA PRO A 159 14.14 6.08 -9.88
C PRO A 159 14.97 6.74 -8.78
N ARG A 160 16.27 6.41 -8.73
CA ARG A 160 17.21 7.35 -8.18
C ARG A 160 16.80 8.63 -8.91
N TYR A 161 16.43 9.67 -8.18
CA TYR A 161 16.88 10.97 -8.64
C TYR A 161 18.35 10.72 -8.94
N GLN A 162 18.68 10.57 -10.22
CA GLN A 162 20.03 10.76 -10.66
C GLN A 162 20.22 12.20 -10.23
N ILE A 163 20.84 12.36 -9.06
CA ILE A 163 21.60 13.55 -8.81
C ILE A 163 22.57 13.49 -9.97
N GLU A 164 22.23 14.18 -11.07
CA GLU A 164 23.23 14.54 -12.05
C GLU A 164 24.37 15.04 -11.17
N ASN A 165 25.56 14.48 -11.32
CA ASN A 165 26.76 15.00 -10.68
C ASN A 165 27.09 16.38 -11.29
N LYS A 166 26.12 17.29 -11.31
CA LYS A 166 26.35 18.72 -11.42
C LYS A 166 27.06 19.08 -10.11
N PRO A 167 28.27 19.66 -10.19
CA PRO A 167 28.91 20.18 -9.00
C PRO A 167 27.91 21.10 -8.31
N LEU A 168 27.78 20.95 -6.98
CA LEU A 168 26.95 21.86 -6.21
C LEU A 168 27.41 23.29 -6.51
N PRO A 169 26.49 24.24 -6.67
CA PRO A 169 26.89 25.62 -6.76
C PRO A 169 27.72 25.96 -5.50
N ALA A 170 28.80 26.72 -5.69
CA ALA A 170 29.86 26.93 -4.70
C ALA A 170 29.39 27.48 -3.33
N ASN A 171 28.12 27.88 -3.23
CA ASN A 171 27.46 28.38 -2.03
C ASN A 171 26.68 27.32 -1.22
N LEU A 172 26.67 26.04 -1.64
CA LEU A 172 26.00 24.95 -0.90
C LEU A 172 27.02 23.91 -0.41
N HIS A 173 27.19 23.83 0.91
CA HIS A 173 28.00 22.81 1.57
C HIS A 173 27.12 21.67 2.09
N TRP A 174 27.44 20.43 1.72
CA TRP A 174 26.82 19.26 2.34
C TRP A 174 27.23 19.17 3.81
N VAL A 175 26.25 19.06 4.69
CA VAL A 175 26.47 18.68 6.09
C VAL A 175 25.96 17.24 6.24
N SER A 176 26.87 16.29 6.40
CA SER A 176 26.48 14.91 6.69
C SER A 176 25.79 14.86 8.06
N PRO A 177 24.62 14.22 8.22
CA PRO A 177 24.03 14.04 9.53
C PRO A 177 24.91 13.08 10.33
N THR A 178 25.53 13.54 11.40
CA THR A 178 26.11 12.67 12.43
C THR A 178 24.98 12.07 13.26
N GLU A 179 25.16 10.85 13.76
CA GLU A 179 24.14 9.95 14.33
C GLU A 179 23.39 10.45 15.59
N THR A 180 23.57 11.70 16.00
CA THR A 180 22.90 12.28 17.17
C THR A 180 21.90 13.35 16.77
N ALA A 181 20.62 12.97 16.83
CA ALA A 181 19.39 13.78 16.89
C ALA A 181 19.32 15.05 16.01
N MET A 182 18.40 15.04 15.04
CA MET A 182 17.97 16.27 14.36
C MET A 182 17.45 17.28 15.39
N ARG A 183 18.21 18.35 15.64
CA ARG A 183 17.79 19.48 16.47
C ARG A 183 17.37 20.62 15.53
N TRP A 184 16.11 21.03 15.62
CA TRP A 184 15.65 22.27 14.99
C TRP A 184 16.42 23.45 15.59
N VAL A 185 17.01 24.26 14.72
CA VAL A 185 17.59 25.56 15.09
C VAL A 185 16.68 26.62 14.48
N GLU A 186 16.02 27.40 15.34
CA GLU A 186 15.26 28.57 14.89
C GLU A 186 16.24 29.59 14.29
N PRO A 187 15.99 30.11 13.08
CA PRO A 187 16.86 31.12 12.50
C PRO A 187 16.78 32.41 13.33
N ALA A 188 17.91 32.82 13.91
CA ALA A 188 18.01 34.08 14.64
C ALA A 188 17.77 35.24 13.67
N SER A 189 16.75 36.05 13.94
CA SER A 189 16.21 37.04 13.00
C SER A 189 17.12 38.25 12.73
N ASN A 190 18.32 38.34 13.29
CA ASN A 190 19.08 39.60 13.32
C ASN A 190 20.56 39.46 12.87
N GLN A 191 20.80 38.95 11.66
CA GLN A 191 22.08 39.21 10.97
C GLN A 191 21.85 39.66 9.53
N THR A 192 22.34 40.86 9.25
CA THR A 192 21.92 41.76 8.16
C THR A 192 22.46 41.44 6.77
N ASN A 193 23.02 40.24 6.51
CA ASN A 193 23.69 39.97 5.22
C ASN A 193 23.69 38.50 4.78
N GLN A 194 22.60 37.76 4.98
CA GLN A 194 22.44 36.46 4.31
C GLN A 194 21.08 36.35 3.64
N GLN A 195 21.11 35.95 2.37
CA GLN A 195 19.95 35.74 1.52
C GLN A 195 18.97 34.81 2.26
N ALA A 196 17.78 35.32 2.57
CA ALA A 196 16.72 34.54 3.18
C ALA A 196 16.50 33.27 2.35
N ILE A 197 16.67 32.11 2.98
CA ILE A 197 16.36 30.82 2.37
C ILE A 197 14.86 30.85 2.04
N ARG A 198 14.53 31.10 0.77
CA ARG A 198 13.16 31.00 0.25
C ARG A 198 12.93 29.57 -0.20
N TRP A 199 11.95 28.93 0.41
CA TRP A 199 11.36 27.71 -0.15
C TRP A 199 10.75 28.04 -1.52
N GLN A 200 11.27 27.41 -2.57
CA GLN A 200 10.60 27.36 -3.88
C GLN A 200 9.83 26.05 -3.96
N ASN A 201 8.51 26.15 -4.13
CA ASN A 201 7.68 25.00 -4.46
C ASN A 201 8.00 24.53 -5.88
N PRO A 202 8.24 23.23 -6.10
CA PRO A 202 8.38 22.70 -7.45
C PRO A 202 6.99 22.61 -8.08
N THR A 203 6.68 23.50 -9.02
CA THR A 203 5.56 23.33 -9.95
C THR A 203 6.07 23.34 -11.38
N ASN A 204 5.75 22.23 -12.07
CA ASN A 204 5.88 21.88 -13.49
C ASN A 204 7.29 21.76 -14.07
#